data_AF-A0A7W3T198-F1
#
_entry.id   AF-A0A7W3T198-F1
#
_cell.length_a   1.000
_cell.length_b   1.000
_cell.length_c   1.000
_cell.angle_alpha   90.00
_cell.angle_beta   90.00
_cell.angle_gamma   90.00
#
_symmetry.space_group_name_H-M   'P 1'
#
loop_
_entity.id
_entity.type
_entity.pdbx_description
1 polymer ?
#
loop_
_entity_poly.entity_id
_entity_poly.type
_entity_poly.pdbx_seq_one_letter_code
_entity_poly.pdbx_strand_id
1 'polypeptide(L)'
;MTRADSRLVQTAVIESKTSHRAILLPKDADELALWRRRHPHYSYWCGLALGGCGNELSDRLYRNKVCHFAHHPNTSCHRTETGVNSADHLFVKSDLSAWAGRHRWGARVSLDGRGAGPGDAVDFRTREDRRHVRFQFRILNHPEWVAARERLKREAAGVDWVFGPGAVHPETMEELYDERGHLLRFRCETEGAARRVRLRAEEPGRSTDWVPLDACAMTPEGLWVPGLGPRRRTGSAEPARRMPGQGSDRPRRSRQQQVEAVREALVKAAGLRTRPTWEVLARTAGEELSELSDAERTRLLTDLDRKVGKSGRPFLPALLRTDGGGTPSYVGPVVEAVGCGFPATAEVLRHWCRREIDRAFAVYGTPPRIPLPRFGINKDGHLVAGDVRSPQPRVILHRESGAFGRDDPQEGRLRKAKEVRGELARARKDKAVRRLAAFLKEAEEVLPHLSRAQSGSLRAEMIEARTWLRSHLTDEVKRAGGPRRRRKVVTSTRQSGKARKAGGAKGGKKRETPAPGTRPRRGTGGG
;
A
#
# COMPACT_ATOMS: atom_id res chain seq x y z
N MET A 1 0.54 -21.36 1.90
CA MET A 1 1.02 -20.03 1.47
C MET A 1 1.67 -19.32 2.65
N THR A 2 2.96 -18.97 2.57
CA THR A 2 3.63 -18.15 3.59
C THR A 2 3.23 -16.68 3.43
N ARG A 3 2.70 -16.08 4.49
CA ARG A 3 2.34 -14.66 4.53
C ARG A 3 3.63 -13.83 4.44
N ALA A 4 3.82 -13.09 3.35
CA ALA A 4 5.06 -12.36 3.11
C ALA A 4 5.34 -11.35 4.24
N ASP A 5 6.52 -11.42 4.85
CA ASP A 5 6.92 -10.49 5.90
C ASP A 5 7.34 -9.16 5.28
N SER A 6 6.44 -8.19 5.28
CA SER A 6 6.62 -6.85 4.71
C SER A 6 7.64 -5.98 5.46
N ARG A 7 8.34 -6.51 6.47
CA ARG A 7 9.49 -5.85 7.11
C ARG A 7 10.80 -6.12 6.39
N LEU A 8 10.87 -7.17 5.56
CA LEU A 8 12.08 -7.59 4.86
C LEU A 8 12.16 -6.91 3.49
N VAL A 9 13.37 -6.47 3.09
CA VAL A 9 13.58 -5.91 1.73
C VAL A 9 13.61 -7.07 0.73
N GLN A 10 12.61 -7.12 -0.14
CA GLN A 10 12.46 -8.20 -1.13
C GLN A 10 12.89 -7.77 -2.54
N THR A 11 13.00 -6.47 -2.80
CA THR A 11 13.33 -5.89 -4.11
C THR A 11 14.55 -4.97 -4.04
N ALA A 12 15.44 -5.13 -5.02
CA ALA A 12 16.63 -4.31 -5.26
C ALA A 12 16.72 -3.95 -6.76
N VAL A 13 17.66 -3.09 -7.13
CA VAL A 13 18.11 -2.94 -8.53
C VAL A 13 19.54 -3.46 -8.67
N ILE A 14 19.88 -4.01 -9.84
CA ILE A 14 21.24 -4.53 -10.10
C ILE A 14 22.16 -3.48 -10.73
N GLU A 15 23.46 -3.70 -10.60
CA GLU A 15 24.58 -2.98 -11.23
C GLU A 15 24.86 -1.58 -10.68
N SER A 16 23.83 -0.74 -10.46
CA SER A 16 24.02 0.59 -9.86
C SER A 16 22.78 1.16 -9.16
N LYS A 17 22.99 2.10 -8.25
CA LYS A 17 21.90 2.81 -7.52
C LYS A 17 20.93 3.61 -8.40
N THR A 18 21.31 3.94 -9.63
CA THR A 18 20.48 4.63 -10.65
C THR A 18 19.89 3.68 -11.68
N SER A 19 20.16 2.38 -11.57
CA SER A 19 19.61 1.35 -12.46
C SER A 19 18.09 1.26 -12.36
N HIS A 20 17.46 0.95 -13.49
CA HIS A 20 16.03 0.60 -13.57
C HIS A 20 15.79 -0.93 -13.61
N ARG A 21 16.86 -1.74 -13.58
CA ARG A 21 16.78 -3.21 -13.64
C ARG A 21 16.46 -3.75 -12.25
N ALA A 22 15.18 -3.78 -11.90
CA ALA A 22 14.69 -4.36 -10.66
C ALA A 22 14.81 -5.89 -10.66
N ILE A 23 15.05 -6.46 -9.48
CA ILE A 23 14.95 -7.90 -9.21
C ILE A 23 14.24 -8.15 -7.87
N LEU A 24 13.61 -9.31 -7.76
CA LEU A 24 13.31 -9.97 -6.50
C LEU A 24 14.49 -10.84 -6.09
N LEU A 25 14.77 -10.95 -4.79
CA LEU A 25 15.62 -12.04 -4.30
C LEU A 25 14.80 -13.34 -4.29
N PRO A 26 15.37 -14.48 -4.74
CA PRO A 26 14.83 -15.80 -4.42
C PRO A 26 14.66 -15.96 -2.92
N LYS A 27 13.55 -16.58 -2.50
CA LYS A 27 13.16 -16.67 -1.09
C LYS A 27 13.72 -17.90 -0.40
N ASP A 28 13.90 -18.96 -1.17
CA ASP A 28 14.54 -20.19 -0.75
C ASP A 28 16.08 -20.09 -0.77
N ALA A 29 16.73 -20.88 0.08
CA ALA A 29 18.18 -20.86 0.25
C ALA A 29 18.94 -21.50 -0.92
N ASP A 30 18.39 -22.54 -1.54
CA ASP A 30 19.04 -23.28 -2.63
C ASP A 30 18.70 -22.67 -3.99
N GLU A 31 17.51 -22.09 -4.16
CA GLU A 31 17.24 -21.12 -5.24
C GLU A 31 18.24 -19.95 -5.21
N LEU A 32 18.49 -19.35 -4.04
CA LEU A 32 19.44 -18.26 -3.90
C LEU A 32 20.89 -18.70 -4.13
N ALA A 33 21.27 -19.88 -3.65
CA ALA A 33 22.59 -20.45 -3.94
C ALA A 33 22.80 -20.67 -5.45
N LEU A 34 21.75 -21.11 -6.17
CA LEU A 34 21.76 -21.28 -7.62
C LEU A 34 21.78 -19.93 -8.37
N TRP A 35 21.05 -18.93 -7.89
CA TRP A 35 21.07 -17.56 -8.41
C TRP A 35 22.47 -16.94 -8.30
N ARG A 36 23.13 -17.05 -7.13
CA ARG A 36 24.51 -16.61 -6.92
C ARG A 36 25.49 -17.25 -7.91
N ARG A 37 25.34 -18.55 -8.21
CA ARG A 37 26.18 -19.25 -9.21
C ARG A 37 25.94 -18.78 -10.65
N ARG A 38 24.71 -18.39 -10.99
CA ARG A 38 24.35 -17.85 -12.32
C ARG A 38 24.72 -16.38 -12.50
N HIS A 39 24.81 -15.62 -11.41
CA HIS A 39 25.05 -14.18 -11.43
C HIS A 39 26.18 -13.75 -10.47
N PRO A 40 27.42 -14.25 -10.65
CA PRO A 40 28.53 -14.03 -9.71
C PRO A 40 29.03 -12.58 -9.65
N HIS A 41 28.55 -11.70 -10.52
CA HIS A 41 28.97 -10.30 -10.64
C HIS A 41 27.84 -9.28 -10.41
N TYR A 42 26.66 -9.71 -9.94
CA TYR A 42 25.56 -8.79 -9.64
C TYR A 42 25.76 -8.11 -8.28
N SER A 43 26.09 -6.82 -8.30
CA SER A 43 25.90 -5.92 -7.15
C SER A 43 24.42 -5.55 -7.01
N TYR A 44 23.93 -5.47 -5.78
CA TYR A 44 22.53 -5.18 -5.46
C TYR A 44 22.42 -3.83 -4.76
N TRP A 45 21.46 -3.00 -5.17
CA TRP A 45 21.34 -1.63 -4.68
C TRP A 45 19.94 -1.32 -4.18
N CYS A 46 19.86 -0.54 -3.10
CA CYS A 46 18.63 0.09 -2.62
C CYS A 46 18.31 1.28 -3.54
N GLY A 47 17.91 0.97 -4.77
CA GLY A 47 17.88 1.90 -5.90
C GLY A 47 17.06 3.16 -5.65
N LEU A 48 17.53 4.29 -6.17
CA LEU A 48 16.85 5.58 -6.05
C LEU A 48 15.46 5.54 -6.71
N ALA A 49 15.33 4.81 -7.82
CA ALA A 49 14.05 4.58 -8.50
C ALA A 49 13.09 3.64 -7.74
N LEU A 50 13.50 3.04 -6.61
CA LEU A 50 12.65 2.31 -5.65
C LEU A 50 12.33 3.16 -4.40
N GLY A 51 12.69 4.44 -4.36
CA GLY A 51 12.65 5.25 -3.14
C GLY A 51 13.68 4.80 -2.09
N GLY A 52 14.70 4.06 -2.51
CA GLY A 52 15.81 3.63 -1.67
C GLY A 52 16.84 4.73 -1.42
N CYS A 53 17.71 4.52 -0.43
CA CYS A 53 18.77 5.47 -0.09
C CYS A 53 19.98 5.45 -1.04
N GLY A 54 19.97 4.60 -2.06
CA GLY A 54 21.04 4.48 -3.05
C GLY A 54 22.30 3.76 -2.57
N ASN A 55 22.28 3.16 -1.37
CA ASN A 55 23.37 2.34 -0.85
C ASN A 55 23.29 0.89 -1.37
N GLU A 56 24.42 0.18 -1.31
CA GLU A 56 24.51 -1.24 -1.67
C GLU A 56 23.80 -2.13 -0.64
N LEU A 57 23.39 -3.32 -1.08
CA LEU A 57 22.62 -4.31 -0.32
C LEU A 57 23.33 -5.66 -0.34
N SER A 58 23.54 -6.21 0.85
CA SER A 58 23.90 -7.63 1.02
C SER A 58 22.66 -8.51 0.82
N ASP A 59 22.79 -9.65 0.14
CA ASP A 59 21.76 -10.69 0.12
C ASP A 59 21.97 -11.69 1.28
N ARG A 60 20.89 -11.99 2.01
CA ARG A 60 20.94 -12.82 3.22
C ARG A 60 20.34 -14.19 2.95
N LEU A 61 21.23 -15.15 2.69
CA LEU A 61 20.91 -16.57 2.59
C LEU A 61 20.65 -17.14 3.99
N TYR A 62 19.43 -17.64 4.19
CA TYR A 62 19.00 -18.31 5.42
C TYR A 62 18.30 -19.63 5.09
N ARG A 63 18.69 -20.74 5.72
CA ARG A 63 18.03 -22.05 5.56
C ARG A 63 16.80 -22.25 6.45
N ASN A 64 16.57 -21.34 7.42
CA ASN A 64 15.49 -21.43 8.42
C ASN A 64 14.54 -20.22 8.41
N LYS A 65 14.74 -19.27 7.50
CA LYS A 65 13.98 -18.01 7.35
C LYS A 65 13.97 -17.60 5.88
N VAL A 66 13.02 -16.75 5.48
CA VAL A 66 12.94 -16.21 4.11
C VAL A 66 14.21 -15.40 3.80
N CYS A 67 14.86 -15.72 2.68
CA CYS A 67 16.00 -14.96 2.18
C CYS A 67 15.56 -13.55 1.77
N HIS A 68 16.40 -12.55 2.05
CA HIS A 68 16.07 -11.13 1.81
C HIS A 68 17.31 -10.27 1.60
N PHE A 69 17.14 -9.10 0.98
CA PHE A 69 18.16 -8.07 0.97
C PHE A 69 18.26 -7.38 2.33
N ALA A 70 19.47 -7.00 2.73
CA ALA A 70 19.74 -6.22 3.94
C ALA A 70 20.83 -5.18 3.65
N HIS A 71 20.63 -3.96 4.12
CA HIS A 71 21.67 -2.93 4.13
C HIS A 71 22.87 -3.38 4.99
N HIS A 72 24.03 -2.77 4.73
CA HIS A 72 25.19 -2.91 5.60
C HIS A 72 24.96 -2.21 6.94
N PRO A 73 25.63 -2.62 8.03
CA PRO A 73 25.49 -1.98 9.35
C PRO A 73 25.65 -0.47 9.30
N ASN A 74 25.01 0.24 10.22
CA ASN A 74 25.00 1.71 10.34
C ASN A 74 24.36 2.46 9.15
N THR A 75 23.79 1.79 8.16
CA THR A 75 23.03 2.44 7.08
C THR A 75 21.63 2.84 7.54
N SER A 76 21.32 4.14 7.51
CA SER A 76 19.94 4.61 7.58
C SER A 76 19.24 4.47 6.22
N CYS A 77 17.95 4.14 6.26
CA CYS A 77 17.10 4.09 5.07
C CYS A 77 15.67 4.48 5.44
N HIS A 78 15.08 5.42 4.69
CA HIS A 78 13.71 5.89 4.90
C HIS A 78 12.71 5.28 3.89
N ARG A 79 13.13 4.25 3.15
CA ARG A 79 12.30 3.53 2.19
C ARG A 79 11.18 2.78 2.91
N THR A 80 9.96 3.29 2.77
CA THR A 80 8.74 2.74 3.40
C THR A 80 8.25 1.46 2.71
N GLU A 81 8.39 1.36 1.39
CA GLU A 81 7.96 0.19 0.62
C GLU A 81 9.10 -0.79 0.33
N THR A 82 9.12 -1.90 1.07
CA THR A 82 10.15 -2.95 1.02
C THR A 82 9.65 -4.27 0.40
N GLY A 83 8.34 -4.44 0.28
CA GLY A 83 7.66 -5.64 -0.21
C GLY A 83 7.83 -5.90 -1.71
N VAL A 84 7.35 -7.06 -2.18
CA VAL A 84 7.55 -7.52 -3.57
C VAL A 84 6.96 -6.59 -4.64
N ASN A 85 5.91 -5.83 -4.30
CA ASN A 85 5.19 -4.91 -5.18
C ASN A 85 5.84 -3.53 -5.33
N SER A 86 6.78 -3.18 -4.44
CA SER A 86 7.45 -1.86 -4.38
C SER A 86 8.38 -1.54 -5.56
N ALA A 87 8.42 -2.43 -6.55
CA ALA A 87 9.20 -2.32 -7.78
C ALA A 87 8.34 -2.54 -9.04
N ASP A 88 7.01 -2.64 -8.91
CA ASP A 88 6.15 -3.05 -10.01
C ASP A 88 6.16 -2.06 -11.19
N HIS A 89 6.43 -0.77 -10.93
CA HIS A 89 6.69 0.24 -11.95
C HIS A 89 7.99 0.00 -12.73
N LEU A 90 9.04 -0.51 -12.09
CA LEU A 90 10.29 -0.89 -12.76
C LEU A 90 10.13 -2.18 -13.56
N PHE A 91 9.40 -3.16 -13.03
CA PHE A 91 9.08 -4.39 -13.74
C PHE A 91 8.18 -4.13 -14.96
N VAL A 92 7.10 -3.35 -14.82
CA VAL A 92 6.23 -2.93 -15.93
C VAL A 92 7.02 -2.15 -16.98
N LYS A 93 7.90 -1.21 -16.57
CA LYS A 93 8.81 -0.52 -17.52
C LYS A 93 9.72 -1.50 -18.26
N SER A 94 10.24 -2.53 -17.60
CA SER A 94 11.14 -3.53 -18.19
C SER A 94 10.38 -4.40 -19.20
N ASP A 95 9.21 -4.93 -18.83
CA ASP A 95 8.36 -5.73 -19.72
C ASP A 95 7.93 -4.94 -20.96
N LEU A 96 7.44 -3.69 -20.79
CA LEU A 96 7.06 -2.80 -21.89
C LEU A 96 8.24 -2.47 -22.82
N SER A 97 9.45 -2.28 -22.27
CA SER A 97 10.65 -2.03 -23.08
C SER A 97 11.04 -3.28 -23.88
N ALA A 98 10.92 -4.46 -23.27
CA ALA A 98 11.24 -5.73 -23.93
C ALA A 98 10.19 -6.11 -24.99
N TRP A 99 8.91 -5.78 -24.76
CA TRP A 99 7.80 -5.95 -25.71
C TRP A 99 7.99 -5.08 -26.95
N ALA A 100 8.26 -3.77 -26.78
CA ALA A 100 8.64 -2.90 -27.89
C ALA A 100 9.89 -3.39 -28.63
N GLY A 101 10.89 -3.91 -27.91
CA GLY A 101 12.08 -4.52 -28.52
C GLY A 101 11.76 -5.74 -29.38
N ARG A 102 10.90 -6.65 -28.91
CA ARG A 102 10.45 -7.84 -29.67
C ARG A 102 9.71 -7.45 -30.95
N HIS A 103 8.76 -6.51 -30.86
CA HIS A 103 7.99 -6.03 -32.01
C HIS A 103 8.70 -4.95 -32.85
N ARG A 104 9.95 -4.59 -32.50
CA ARG A 104 10.79 -3.57 -33.14
C ARG A 104 10.18 -2.16 -33.23
N TRP A 105 9.15 -1.86 -32.44
CA TRP A 105 8.46 -0.57 -32.48
C TRP A 105 9.36 0.58 -32.03
N GLY A 106 9.20 1.75 -32.68
CA GLY A 106 9.82 3.00 -32.28
C GLY A 106 9.24 3.60 -30.99
N ALA A 107 9.13 2.84 -29.91
CA ALA A 107 8.51 3.27 -28.66
C ALA A 107 9.48 3.94 -27.67
N ARG A 108 8.93 4.72 -26.73
CA ARG A 108 9.62 5.21 -25.53
C ARG A 108 8.85 4.77 -24.28
N VAL A 109 9.58 4.26 -23.29
CA VAL A 109 9.01 3.87 -21.98
C VAL A 109 9.62 4.74 -20.87
N SER A 110 8.78 5.48 -20.16
CA SER A 110 9.18 6.44 -19.12
C SER A 110 8.45 6.21 -17.79
N LEU A 111 9.10 6.58 -16.69
CA LEU A 111 8.46 6.66 -15.38
C LEU A 111 7.94 8.09 -15.19
N ASP A 112 6.71 8.23 -14.69
CA ASP A 112 6.15 9.50 -14.27
C ASP A 112 6.02 9.48 -12.73
N GLY A 113 6.64 10.45 -12.05
CA GLY A 113 6.63 10.58 -10.59
C GLY A 113 6.14 11.96 -10.22
N ARG A 114 4.83 12.10 -10.00
CA ARG A 114 4.17 13.39 -9.76
C ARG A 114 4.08 13.71 -8.28
N GLY A 115 5.22 13.62 -7.60
CA GLY A 115 5.43 14.14 -6.26
C GLY A 115 4.95 13.27 -5.09
N ALA A 116 4.22 12.17 -5.31
CA ALA A 116 3.82 11.27 -4.24
C ALA A 116 4.84 10.15 -3.97
N GLY A 117 5.55 9.70 -5.01
CA GLY A 117 6.63 8.72 -4.86
C GLY A 117 7.32 8.35 -6.18
N PRO A 118 8.24 7.38 -6.14
CA PRO A 118 8.79 6.78 -7.35
C PRO A 118 7.74 5.87 -8.01
N GLY A 119 7.36 6.15 -9.26
CA GLY A 119 6.54 5.24 -10.07
C GLY A 119 5.02 5.44 -10.03
N ASP A 120 4.53 6.64 -9.73
CA ASP A 120 3.08 6.98 -9.75
C ASP A 120 2.37 6.49 -11.04
N ALA A 121 3.07 6.57 -12.18
CA ALA A 121 2.68 5.91 -13.43
C ALA A 121 3.90 5.46 -14.27
N VAL A 122 3.67 4.54 -15.20
CA VAL A 122 4.60 4.20 -16.30
C VAL A 122 3.91 4.55 -17.62
N ASP A 123 4.59 5.33 -18.46
CA ASP A 123 4.11 5.71 -19.79
C ASP A 123 4.81 4.90 -20.88
N PHE A 124 4.02 4.44 -21.84
CA PHE A 124 4.46 3.82 -23.09
C PHE A 124 3.95 4.66 -24.25
N ARG A 125 4.84 5.17 -25.10
CA ARG A 125 4.45 6.02 -26.25
C ARG A 125 5.10 5.54 -27.54
N THR A 126 4.31 5.21 -28.57
CA THR A 126 4.82 4.92 -29.92
C THR A 126 5.18 6.21 -30.66
N ARG A 127 6.11 6.13 -31.61
CA ARG A 127 6.45 7.25 -32.51
C ARG A 127 5.49 7.35 -33.69
N GLU A 128 5.27 6.23 -34.38
CA GLU A 128 4.48 6.15 -35.62
C GLU A 128 3.02 6.59 -35.38
N ASP A 129 2.20 5.77 -34.72
CA ASP A 129 0.79 6.09 -34.46
C ASP A 129 0.55 7.19 -33.40
N ARG A 130 1.62 7.72 -32.79
CA ARG A 130 1.58 8.59 -31.60
C ARG A 130 0.63 8.08 -30.51
N ARG A 131 0.52 6.75 -30.32
CA ARG A 131 -0.34 6.13 -29.29
C ARG A 131 0.33 6.23 -27.94
N HIS A 132 -0.45 6.53 -26.90
CA HIS A 132 0.03 6.65 -25.52
C HIS A 132 -0.75 5.70 -24.61
N VAL A 133 -0.05 4.76 -23.97
CA VAL A 133 -0.62 3.88 -22.95
C VAL A 133 -0.03 4.24 -21.60
N ARG A 134 -0.88 4.58 -20.64
CA ARG A 134 -0.46 4.87 -19.25
C ARG A 134 -0.84 3.74 -18.31
N PHE A 135 0.15 3.17 -17.64
CA PHE A 135 0.00 2.24 -16.54
C PHE A 135 -0.06 3.03 -15.24
N GLN A 136 -1.23 3.10 -14.61
CA GLN A 136 -1.51 3.96 -13.46
C GLN A 136 -1.40 3.17 -12.15
N PHE A 137 -0.49 3.59 -11.27
CA PHE A 137 -0.24 2.94 -9.96
C PHE A 137 -0.91 3.72 -8.82
N ARG A 138 -0.68 5.04 -8.75
CA ARG A 138 -1.37 5.89 -7.77
C ARG A 138 -2.85 6.00 -8.12
N ILE A 139 -3.74 5.87 -7.13
CA ILE A 139 -5.14 6.28 -7.31
C ILE A 139 -5.21 7.79 -7.53
N LEU A 140 -5.74 8.20 -8.68
CA LEU A 140 -6.12 9.57 -8.96
C LEU A 140 -7.57 9.76 -8.50
N ASN A 141 -7.92 10.92 -7.96
CA ASN A 141 -9.34 11.31 -7.94
C ASN A 141 -9.79 11.67 -9.37
N HIS A 142 -11.09 11.71 -9.60
CA HIS A 142 -11.64 11.91 -10.95
C HIS A 142 -11.21 13.26 -11.59
N PRO A 143 -11.21 14.42 -10.90
CA PRO A 143 -10.68 15.66 -11.47
C PRO A 143 -9.19 15.62 -11.83
N GLU A 144 -8.32 15.04 -10.99
CA GLU A 144 -6.90 14.80 -11.31
C GLU A 144 -6.74 13.91 -12.55
N TRP A 145 -7.61 12.91 -12.67
CA TRP A 145 -7.64 11.98 -13.79
C TRP A 145 -8.09 12.68 -15.08
N VAL A 146 -9.21 13.43 -15.10
CA VAL A 146 -9.64 14.23 -16.27
C VAL A 146 -8.55 15.23 -16.69
N ALA A 147 -7.96 15.97 -15.75
CA ALA A 147 -6.88 16.92 -16.03
C ALA A 147 -5.60 16.23 -16.56
N ALA A 148 -5.33 14.99 -16.16
CA ALA A 148 -4.27 14.18 -16.74
C ALA A 148 -4.63 13.65 -18.14
N ARG A 149 -5.89 13.28 -18.36
CA ARG A 149 -6.44 12.78 -19.63
C ARG A 149 -6.28 13.80 -20.74
N GLU A 150 -6.75 15.03 -20.52
CA GLU A 150 -6.73 16.09 -21.53
C GLU A 150 -5.31 16.57 -21.85
N ARG A 151 -4.40 16.56 -20.86
CA ARG A 151 -2.98 16.83 -21.11
C ARG A 151 -2.38 15.79 -22.07
N LEU A 152 -2.63 14.50 -21.84
CA LEU A 152 -2.09 13.43 -22.69
C LEU A 152 -2.74 13.42 -24.08
N LYS A 153 -4.05 13.69 -24.19
CA LYS A 153 -4.77 13.83 -25.47
C LYS A 153 -4.18 14.93 -26.37
N ARG A 154 -3.61 16.00 -25.81
CA ARG A 154 -2.92 17.04 -26.60
C ARG A 154 -1.60 16.58 -27.21
N GLU A 155 -0.95 15.57 -26.63
CA GLU A 155 0.36 15.08 -27.09
C GLU A 155 0.27 13.82 -27.97
N ALA A 156 -0.81 13.04 -27.85
CA ALA A 156 -0.98 11.72 -28.46
C ALA A 156 -2.20 11.66 -29.41
N ALA A 157 -2.13 10.87 -30.48
CA ALA A 157 -3.29 10.61 -31.35
C ALA A 157 -4.39 9.77 -30.66
N GLY A 158 -4.10 9.30 -29.45
CA GLY A 158 -5.08 8.82 -28.48
C GLY A 158 -4.41 8.14 -27.30
N VAL A 159 -5.13 8.12 -26.19
CA VAL A 159 -4.64 7.69 -24.88
C VAL A 159 -5.46 6.50 -24.40
N ASP A 160 -4.78 5.44 -23.99
CA ASP A 160 -5.40 4.31 -23.28
C ASP A 160 -4.80 4.21 -21.86
N TRP A 161 -5.63 3.76 -20.92
CA TRP A 161 -5.28 3.73 -19.50
C TRP A 161 -5.44 2.33 -18.95
N VAL A 162 -4.38 1.85 -18.29
CA VAL A 162 -4.30 0.52 -17.70
C VAL A 162 -4.07 0.70 -16.21
N PHE A 163 -5.00 0.26 -15.37
CA PHE A 163 -4.97 0.56 -13.94
C PHE A 163 -4.47 -0.60 -13.09
N GLY A 164 -3.61 -0.28 -12.12
CA GLY A 164 -3.15 -1.24 -11.13
C GLY A 164 -4.24 -1.60 -10.09
N PRO A 165 -3.95 -2.56 -9.20
CA PRO A 165 -4.86 -2.95 -8.13
C PRO A 165 -5.23 -1.76 -7.22
N GLY A 166 -6.50 -1.34 -7.27
CA GLY A 166 -7.01 -0.20 -6.48
C GLY A 166 -6.75 1.19 -7.06
N ALA A 167 -6.16 1.33 -8.25
CA ALA A 167 -5.77 2.63 -8.82
C ALA A 167 -6.89 3.44 -9.52
N VAL A 168 -8.18 3.06 -9.34
CA VAL A 168 -9.35 3.63 -10.05
C VAL A 168 -10.30 4.30 -9.06
N HIS A 169 -10.70 5.55 -9.34
CA HIS A 169 -11.84 6.21 -8.67
C HIS A 169 -13.18 5.73 -9.27
N PRO A 170 -14.28 5.60 -8.51
CA PRO A 170 -15.57 5.14 -9.04
C PRO A 170 -16.09 5.97 -10.23
N GLU A 171 -16.07 7.31 -10.16
CA GLU A 171 -16.51 8.16 -11.29
C GLU A 171 -15.65 7.93 -12.55
N THR A 172 -14.34 7.70 -12.40
CA THR A 172 -13.45 7.32 -13.50
C THR A 172 -13.73 5.92 -14.04
N MET A 173 -14.23 5.00 -13.21
CA MET A 173 -14.69 3.69 -13.65
C MET A 173 -15.93 3.81 -14.53
N GLU A 174 -16.88 4.65 -14.11
CA GLU A 174 -18.15 4.88 -14.77
C GLU A 174 -17.96 5.61 -16.11
N GLU A 175 -17.18 6.71 -16.17
CA GLU A 175 -16.87 7.38 -17.45
C GLU A 175 -16.21 6.43 -18.46
N LEU A 176 -15.30 5.55 -18.02
CA LEU A 176 -14.65 4.59 -18.92
C LEU A 176 -15.61 3.49 -19.41
N TYR A 177 -16.53 3.02 -18.56
CA TYR A 177 -17.58 2.09 -19.00
C TYR A 177 -18.56 2.75 -19.97
N ASP A 178 -18.98 3.99 -19.73
CA ASP A 178 -19.93 4.69 -20.61
C ASP A 178 -19.28 5.12 -21.94
N GLU A 179 -18.02 5.56 -21.95
CA GLU A 179 -17.29 5.91 -23.18
C GLU A 179 -16.87 4.71 -24.03
N ARG A 180 -16.47 3.59 -23.39
CA ARG A 180 -15.72 2.50 -24.07
C ARG A 180 -16.32 1.11 -23.88
N GLY A 181 -17.31 0.95 -23.01
CA GLY A 181 -17.82 -0.35 -22.56
C GLY A 181 -16.86 -1.13 -21.64
N HIS A 182 -15.64 -0.63 -21.40
CA HIS A 182 -14.61 -1.37 -20.67
C HIS A 182 -13.54 -0.44 -20.06
N LEU A 183 -12.80 -0.98 -19.09
CA LEU A 183 -11.52 -0.43 -18.63
C LEU A 183 -10.43 -1.51 -18.71
N LEU A 184 -9.17 -1.10 -18.81
CA LEU A 184 -8.03 -2.03 -18.79
C LEU A 184 -7.40 -2.09 -17.40
N ARG A 185 -7.03 -3.28 -16.95
CA ARG A 185 -6.28 -3.52 -15.70
C ARG A 185 -4.92 -4.12 -15.99
N PHE A 186 -3.99 -3.92 -15.06
CA PHE A 186 -2.80 -4.76 -14.94
C PHE A 186 -2.66 -5.37 -13.53
N ARG A 187 -2.00 -6.52 -13.46
CA ARG A 187 -1.43 -7.08 -12.23
C ARG A 187 -0.03 -7.60 -12.49
N CYS A 188 0.80 -7.64 -11.46
CA CYS A 188 2.17 -8.14 -11.55
C CYS A 188 2.29 -9.49 -10.83
N GLU A 189 2.55 -10.54 -11.60
CA GLU A 189 2.82 -11.90 -11.12
C GLU A 189 4.32 -12.11 -10.92
N THR A 190 4.72 -13.12 -10.15
CA THR A 190 6.14 -13.38 -9.86
C THR A 190 6.62 -14.59 -10.64
N GLU A 191 7.63 -14.39 -11.49
CA GLU A 191 8.27 -15.43 -12.29
C GLU A 191 9.77 -15.44 -11.96
N GLY A 192 10.17 -16.32 -11.04
CA GLY A 192 11.52 -16.37 -10.48
C GLY A 192 11.92 -15.05 -9.81
N ALA A 193 13.07 -14.49 -10.22
CA ALA A 193 13.58 -13.21 -9.74
C ALA A 193 12.94 -11.97 -10.41
N ALA A 194 11.99 -12.16 -11.33
CA ALA A 194 11.28 -11.09 -12.01
C ALA A 194 9.81 -11.02 -11.58
N ARG A 195 9.16 -9.89 -11.87
CA ARG A 195 7.71 -9.79 -11.90
C ARG A 195 7.25 -9.42 -13.30
N ARG A 196 6.16 -10.03 -13.75
CA ARG A 196 5.66 -9.93 -15.13
C ARG A 196 4.26 -9.34 -15.14
N VAL A 197 4.00 -8.48 -16.12
CA VAL A 197 2.71 -7.81 -16.24
C VAL A 197 1.69 -8.71 -16.96
N ARG A 198 0.56 -8.97 -16.29
CA ARG A 198 -0.64 -9.53 -16.91
C ARG A 198 -1.67 -8.42 -17.10
N LEU A 199 -2.40 -8.47 -18.21
CA LEU A 199 -3.46 -7.54 -18.57
C LEU A 199 -4.82 -8.24 -18.55
N ARG A 200 -5.88 -7.45 -18.35
CA ARG A 200 -7.26 -7.84 -18.70
C ARG A 200 -8.11 -6.62 -19.03
N ALA A 201 -9.21 -6.83 -19.75
CA ALA A 201 -10.31 -5.89 -19.76
C ALA A 201 -11.35 -6.26 -18.68
N GLU A 202 -11.94 -5.25 -18.05
CA GLU A 202 -13.14 -5.37 -17.23
C GLU A 202 -14.27 -4.65 -17.96
N GLU A 203 -15.44 -5.30 -18.03
CA GLU A 203 -16.70 -4.81 -18.61
C GLU A 203 -17.75 -4.79 -17.48
N PRO A 204 -18.87 -4.05 -17.61
CA PRO A 204 -19.97 -4.11 -16.65
C PRO A 204 -20.51 -5.53 -16.44
N GLY A 205 -20.10 -6.17 -15.33
CA GLY A 205 -20.50 -7.54 -14.98
C GLY A 205 -19.67 -8.68 -15.61
N ARG A 206 -18.68 -8.38 -16.45
CA ARG A 206 -17.82 -9.37 -17.15
C ARG A 206 -16.34 -8.97 -17.06
N SER A 207 -15.43 -9.90 -17.29
CA SER A 207 -13.99 -9.61 -17.40
C SER A 207 -13.35 -10.63 -18.32
N THR A 208 -12.30 -10.23 -19.03
CA THR A 208 -11.43 -11.19 -19.73
C THR A 208 -10.53 -11.90 -18.73
N ASP A 209 -9.95 -13.01 -19.16
CA ASP A 209 -8.84 -13.65 -18.45
C ASP A 209 -7.62 -12.74 -18.35
N TRP A 210 -6.72 -13.11 -17.44
CA TRP A 210 -5.45 -12.43 -17.21
C TRP A 210 -4.37 -12.95 -18.16
N VAL A 211 -4.18 -12.23 -19.26
CA VAL A 211 -3.25 -12.60 -20.35
C VAL A 211 -1.86 -11.96 -20.17
N PRO A 212 -0.77 -12.57 -20.66
CA PRO A 212 0.54 -11.91 -20.70
C PRO A 212 0.54 -10.74 -21.69
N LEU A 213 1.43 -9.76 -21.47
CA LEU A 213 1.64 -8.64 -22.41
C LEU A 213 1.91 -9.10 -23.86
N ASP A 214 2.62 -10.21 -24.04
CA ASP A 214 2.94 -10.79 -25.35
C ASP A 214 1.74 -11.41 -26.09
N ALA A 215 0.57 -11.53 -25.45
CA ALA A 215 -0.69 -11.89 -26.11
C ALA A 215 -1.53 -10.65 -26.48
N CYS A 216 -1.13 -9.46 -26.05
CA CYS A 216 -1.77 -8.20 -26.37
C CYS A 216 -1.10 -7.54 -27.60
N ALA A 217 -1.84 -6.68 -28.29
CA ALA A 217 -1.34 -5.97 -29.47
C ALA A 217 -1.46 -4.46 -29.30
N MET A 218 -0.51 -3.71 -29.86
CA MET A 218 -0.72 -2.29 -30.15
C MET A 218 -1.35 -2.20 -31.54
N THR A 219 -2.52 -1.59 -31.65
CA THR A 219 -3.22 -1.37 -32.93
C THR A 219 -3.34 0.12 -33.24
N PRO A 220 -3.66 0.50 -34.48
CA PRO A 220 -3.98 1.89 -34.83
C PRO A 220 -5.13 2.49 -34.00
N GLU A 221 -5.97 1.68 -33.36
CA GLU A 221 -7.06 2.09 -32.47
C GLU A 221 -6.65 2.20 -30.99
N GLY A 222 -5.57 1.52 -30.56
CA GLY A 222 -5.16 1.48 -29.15
C GLY A 222 -4.49 0.17 -28.70
N LEU A 223 -4.33 0.02 -27.39
CA LEU A 223 -3.96 -1.26 -26.79
C LEU A 223 -5.13 -2.25 -26.84
N TRP A 224 -4.98 -3.32 -27.62
CA TRP A 224 -5.93 -4.43 -27.71
C TRP A 224 -5.54 -5.57 -26.76
N VAL A 225 -6.57 -6.20 -26.17
CA VAL A 225 -6.46 -7.34 -25.23
C VAL A 225 -7.36 -8.47 -25.74
N PRO A 226 -6.86 -9.72 -25.84
CA PRO A 226 -7.67 -10.90 -26.17
C PRO A 226 -8.98 -11.02 -25.39
N GLY A 227 -10.06 -11.39 -26.08
CA GLY A 227 -11.40 -11.55 -25.52
C GLY A 227 -12.22 -10.26 -25.42
N LEU A 228 -11.60 -9.08 -25.62
CA LEU A 228 -12.29 -7.81 -25.74
C LEU A 228 -12.89 -7.63 -27.15
N GLY A 229 -14.16 -7.22 -27.23
CA GLY A 229 -14.83 -6.94 -28.50
C GLY A 229 -14.30 -5.68 -29.20
N PRO A 230 -14.59 -5.50 -30.51
CA PRO A 230 -14.13 -4.32 -31.26
C PRO A 230 -14.64 -3.01 -30.64
N ARG A 231 -13.72 -2.05 -30.52
CA ARG A 231 -13.90 -0.75 -29.83
C ARG A 231 -15.02 0.06 -30.48
N ARG A 232 -16.18 0.18 -29.82
CA ARG A 232 -17.22 1.15 -30.22
C ARG A 232 -16.60 2.54 -30.25
N ARG A 233 -16.67 3.20 -31.42
CA ARG A 233 -16.33 4.62 -31.55
C ARG A 233 -17.54 5.44 -31.10
N THR A 234 -17.35 6.27 -30.09
CA THR A 234 -18.21 7.42 -29.80
C THR A 234 -17.99 8.48 -30.88
N GLY A 235 -18.54 8.23 -32.08
CA GLY A 235 -18.96 9.33 -32.96
C GLY A 235 -20.03 10.14 -32.24
N SER A 236 -20.13 11.44 -32.53
CA SER A 236 -21.05 12.36 -31.84
C SER A 236 -22.47 11.81 -31.83
N ALA A 237 -22.97 11.46 -30.64
CA ALA A 237 -24.34 11.04 -30.47
C ALA A 237 -25.25 12.28 -30.47
N GLU A 238 -25.66 12.70 -31.67
CA GLU A 238 -26.91 13.43 -31.82
C GLU A 238 -28.02 12.67 -31.05
N PRO A 239 -28.92 13.37 -30.34
CA PRO A 239 -29.93 12.71 -29.52
C PRO A 239 -30.91 11.94 -30.41
N ALA A 240 -30.66 10.64 -30.55
CA ALA A 240 -31.46 9.74 -31.38
C ALA A 240 -32.93 9.85 -30.97
N ARG A 241 -33.76 10.31 -31.92
CA ARG A 241 -35.20 10.50 -31.70
C ARG A 241 -35.80 9.20 -31.16
N ARG A 242 -36.44 9.27 -30.00
CA ARG A 242 -37.23 8.16 -29.45
C ARG A 242 -38.35 7.82 -30.46
N MET A 243 -38.21 6.68 -31.14
CA MET A 243 -39.33 6.01 -31.78
C MET A 243 -40.19 5.39 -30.66
N PRO A 244 -41.45 5.80 -30.47
CA PRO A 244 -42.33 5.17 -29.49
C PRO A 244 -42.83 3.83 -30.03
N GLY A 245 -42.96 2.82 -29.16
CA GLY A 245 -43.71 1.59 -29.47
C GLY A 245 -42.89 0.30 -29.53
N GLN A 246 -42.34 -0.12 -28.38
CA GLN A 246 -42.23 -1.55 -28.05
C GLN A 246 -42.21 -1.70 -26.52
N GLY A 247 -43.40 -1.88 -25.93
CA GLY A 247 -43.53 -2.17 -24.51
C GLY A 247 -43.13 -3.62 -24.24
N SER A 248 -42.09 -3.83 -23.44
CA SER A 248 -41.73 -5.17 -22.98
C SER A 248 -42.68 -5.58 -21.84
N ASP A 249 -43.71 -6.37 -22.15
CA ASP A 249 -44.59 -6.96 -21.15
C ASP A 249 -43.87 -8.11 -20.41
N ARG A 250 -42.92 -7.70 -19.56
CA ARG A 250 -42.22 -8.58 -18.63
C ARG A 250 -43.04 -8.58 -17.34
N PRO A 251 -43.54 -9.72 -16.85
CA PRO A 251 -44.41 -9.74 -15.68
C PRO A 251 -43.72 -9.07 -14.49
N ARG A 252 -44.33 -8.01 -13.98
CA ARG A 252 -43.76 -7.18 -12.91
C ARG A 252 -43.46 -8.06 -11.70
N ARG A 253 -42.19 -8.11 -11.29
CA ARG A 253 -41.74 -8.91 -10.14
C ARG A 253 -42.54 -8.56 -8.90
N SER A 254 -42.87 -9.58 -8.10
CA SER A 254 -43.54 -9.37 -6.82
C SER A 254 -42.66 -8.53 -5.88
N ARG A 255 -43.28 -7.83 -4.94
CA ARG A 255 -42.55 -6.96 -4.00
C ARG A 255 -41.41 -7.69 -3.26
N GLN A 256 -41.61 -8.97 -2.92
CA GLN A 256 -40.60 -9.79 -2.27
C GLN A 256 -39.44 -10.15 -3.22
N GLN A 257 -39.72 -10.40 -4.50
CA GLN A 257 -38.68 -10.64 -5.52
C GLN A 257 -37.87 -9.36 -5.79
N GLN A 258 -38.49 -8.19 -5.82
CA GLN A 258 -37.80 -6.89 -5.92
C GLN A 258 -36.85 -6.68 -4.73
N VAL A 259 -37.33 -6.93 -3.50
CA VAL A 259 -36.52 -6.80 -2.28
C VAL A 259 -35.27 -7.68 -2.32
N GLU A 260 -35.41 -8.94 -2.72
CA GLU A 260 -34.27 -9.86 -2.70
C GLU A 260 -33.29 -9.61 -3.86
N ALA A 261 -33.77 -9.26 -5.05
CA ALA A 261 -32.89 -8.82 -6.16
C ALA A 261 -32.07 -7.58 -5.79
N VAL A 262 -32.67 -6.61 -5.08
CA VAL A 262 -31.95 -5.45 -4.54
C VAL A 262 -30.97 -5.86 -3.43
N ARG A 263 -31.31 -6.83 -2.58
CA ARG A 263 -30.38 -7.36 -1.57
C ARG A 263 -29.17 -8.01 -2.22
N GLU A 264 -29.36 -8.89 -3.19
CA GLU A 264 -28.28 -9.56 -3.93
C GLU A 264 -27.37 -8.54 -4.60
N ALA A 265 -27.93 -7.52 -5.27
CA ALA A 265 -27.17 -6.46 -5.91
C ALA A 265 -26.36 -5.62 -4.89
N LEU A 266 -26.94 -5.27 -3.72
CA LEU A 266 -26.22 -4.55 -2.66
C LEU A 266 -25.16 -5.42 -1.96
N VAL A 267 -25.39 -6.72 -1.78
CA VAL A 267 -24.39 -7.66 -1.26
C VAL A 267 -23.24 -7.86 -2.26
N LYS A 268 -23.54 -7.96 -3.56
CA LYS A 268 -22.56 -8.00 -4.65
C LYS A 268 -21.71 -6.72 -4.67
N ALA A 269 -22.34 -5.55 -4.54
CA ALA A 269 -21.63 -4.28 -4.41
C ALA A 269 -20.74 -4.23 -3.15
N ALA A 270 -21.23 -4.71 -1.99
CA ALA A 270 -20.44 -4.78 -0.76
C ALA A 270 -19.21 -5.70 -0.89
N GLY A 271 -19.34 -6.83 -1.60
CA GLY A 271 -18.24 -7.74 -1.91
C GLY A 271 -17.19 -7.12 -2.84
N LEU A 272 -17.65 -6.39 -3.87
CA LEU A 272 -16.80 -5.61 -4.79
C LEU A 272 -16.26 -4.31 -4.18
N ARG A 273 -16.70 -3.95 -2.96
CA ARG A 273 -16.37 -2.70 -2.23
C ARG A 273 -16.85 -1.42 -2.94
N THR A 274 -17.93 -1.50 -3.72
CA THR A 274 -18.50 -0.37 -4.46
C THR A 274 -19.68 0.27 -3.72
N ARG A 275 -20.08 1.47 -4.17
CA ARG A 275 -21.27 2.20 -3.73
C ARG A 275 -22.10 2.59 -4.98
N PRO A 276 -23.19 1.89 -5.31
CA PRO A 276 -23.98 2.17 -6.50
C PRO A 276 -24.88 3.40 -6.30
N THR A 277 -25.21 4.11 -7.38
CA THR A 277 -26.39 4.97 -7.41
C THR A 277 -27.66 4.12 -7.50
N TRP A 278 -28.85 4.73 -7.43
CA TRP A 278 -30.09 3.98 -7.60
C TRP A 278 -30.20 3.38 -9.02
N GLU A 279 -29.68 4.09 -10.01
CA GLU A 279 -29.73 3.78 -11.42
C GLU A 279 -28.72 2.68 -11.79
N VAL A 280 -27.58 2.60 -11.09
CA VAL A 280 -26.65 1.45 -11.15
C VAL A 280 -27.25 0.23 -10.45
N LEU A 281 -27.97 0.43 -9.33
CA LEU A 281 -28.66 -0.64 -8.61
C LEU A 281 -29.80 -1.23 -9.45
N ALA A 282 -30.64 -0.40 -10.07
CA ALA A 282 -31.75 -0.80 -10.92
C ALA A 282 -31.26 -1.60 -12.13
N ARG A 283 -30.24 -1.13 -12.87
CA ARG A 283 -29.58 -1.90 -13.96
C ARG A 283 -29.04 -3.28 -13.51
N THR A 284 -28.80 -3.48 -12.20
CA THR A 284 -28.33 -4.76 -11.65
C THR A 284 -29.47 -5.66 -11.14
N ALA A 285 -30.52 -5.09 -10.55
CA ALA A 285 -31.61 -5.84 -9.91
C ALA A 285 -32.88 -5.95 -10.80
N GLY A 286 -33.21 -4.92 -11.58
CA GLY A 286 -34.36 -4.84 -12.47
C GLY A 286 -34.62 -3.40 -12.94
N GLU A 287 -34.78 -3.21 -14.25
CA GLU A 287 -35.09 -1.89 -14.84
C GLU A 287 -36.43 -1.33 -14.35
N GLU A 288 -37.36 -2.18 -13.91
CA GLU A 288 -38.62 -1.77 -13.28
C GLU A 288 -38.42 -0.98 -11.97
N LEU A 289 -37.21 -0.97 -11.42
CA LEU A 289 -36.84 -0.19 -10.25
C LEU A 289 -36.40 1.23 -10.61
N SER A 290 -35.97 1.49 -11.85
CA SER A 290 -35.50 2.80 -12.31
C SER A 290 -36.59 3.87 -12.21
N GLU A 291 -37.85 3.50 -12.46
CA GLU A 291 -39.03 4.38 -12.44
C GLU A 291 -39.59 4.66 -11.03
N LEU A 292 -39.11 3.96 -9.98
CA LEU A 292 -39.67 4.09 -8.63
C LEU A 292 -39.37 5.47 -8.02
N SER A 293 -40.41 6.10 -7.46
CA SER A 293 -40.30 7.37 -6.72
C SER A 293 -39.54 7.20 -5.40
N ASP A 294 -38.94 8.28 -4.88
CA ASP A 294 -38.19 8.25 -3.61
C ASP A 294 -39.00 7.71 -2.42
N ALA A 295 -40.33 7.86 -2.43
CA ALA A 295 -41.23 7.25 -1.44
C ALA A 295 -41.30 5.70 -1.58
N GLU A 296 -41.33 5.19 -2.81
CA GLU A 296 -41.32 3.75 -3.08
C GLU A 296 -39.93 3.12 -2.86
N ARG A 297 -38.86 3.85 -3.20
CA ARG A 297 -37.48 3.53 -2.85
C ARG A 297 -37.32 3.41 -1.34
N THR A 298 -37.81 4.38 -0.57
CA THR A 298 -37.86 4.36 0.91
C THR A 298 -38.56 3.10 1.41
N ARG A 299 -39.76 2.80 0.90
CA ARG A 299 -40.51 1.60 1.28
C ARG A 299 -39.73 0.32 0.95
N LEU A 300 -39.08 0.23 -0.22
CA LEU A 300 -38.39 -1.00 -0.67
C LEU A 300 -37.14 -1.28 0.17
N LEU A 301 -36.37 -0.24 0.49
CA LEU A 301 -35.19 -0.36 1.34
C LEU A 301 -35.56 -0.64 2.80
N THR A 302 -36.71 -0.14 3.27
CA THR A 302 -37.28 -0.49 4.57
C THR A 302 -37.74 -1.95 4.62
N ASP A 303 -38.38 -2.45 3.56
CA ASP A 303 -38.75 -3.87 3.42
C ASP A 303 -37.51 -4.78 3.45
N LEU A 304 -36.43 -4.35 2.81
CA LEU A 304 -35.16 -5.08 2.69
C LEU A 304 -34.45 -5.27 4.03
N ASP A 305 -34.35 -4.22 4.85
CA ASP A 305 -33.59 -4.23 6.10
C ASP A 305 -34.45 -4.12 7.38
N ARG A 306 -35.75 -4.43 7.30
CA ARG A 306 -36.74 -4.46 8.40
C ARG A 306 -36.33 -5.22 9.68
N LYS A 307 -35.26 -6.02 9.65
CA LYS A 307 -34.71 -6.78 10.80
C LYS A 307 -33.27 -6.37 11.19
N VAL A 308 -32.69 -5.33 10.57
CA VAL A 308 -31.28 -4.96 10.78
C VAL A 308 -31.02 -4.26 12.12
N GLY A 309 -31.99 -3.53 12.68
CA GLY A 309 -31.87 -2.99 14.05
C GLY A 309 -31.65 -4.06 15.13
N LYS A 310 -32.09 -5.31 14.90
CA LYS A 310 -32.05 -6.41 15.89
C LYS A 310 -31.06 -7.54 15.58
N SER A 311 -30.56 -7.65 14.34
CA SER A 311 -29.82 -8.85 13.87
C SER A 311 -28.31 -8.71 13.78
N GLY A 312 -27.73 -7.56 14.17
CA GLY A 312 -26.28 -7.30 14.12
C GLY A 312 -25.67 -7.18 12.71
N ARG A 313 -26.43 -7.53 11.66
CA ARG A 313 -26.05 -7.43 10.24
C ARG A 313 -25.77 -5.97 9.83
N PRO A 314 -24.92 -5.73 8.81
CA PRO A 314 -24.74 -4.39 8.23
C PRO A 314 -26.05 -3.89 7.60
N PHE A 315 -26.27 -2.58 7.65
CA PHE A 315 -27.36 -1.92 6.94
C PHE A 315 -26.94 -1.67 5.48
N LEU A 316 -27.56 -2.38 4.55
CA LEU A 316 -27.21 -2.39 3.12
C LEU A 316 -27.55 -1.07 2.39
N PRO A 317 -28.67 -0.36 2.67
CA PRO A 317 -28.99 0.90 2.01
C PRO A 317 -27.94 2.02 2.20
N ALA A 318 -27.08 1.96 3.23
CA ALA A 318 -25.96 2.90 3.38
C ALA A 318 -24.92 2.80 2.24
N LEU A 319 -24.90 1.71 1.48
CA LEU A 319 -24.06 1.57 0.29
C LEU A 319 -24.50 2.49 -0.85
N LEU A 320 -25.78 2.90 -0.89
CA LEU A 320 -26.29 3.79 -1.92
C LEU A 320 -25.62 5.16 -1.86
N ARG A 321 -25.50 5.80 -3.03
CA ARG A 321 -25.00 7.17 -3.17
C ARG A 321 -25.87 7.97 -4.14
N THR A 322 -25.76 9.29 -4.07
CA THR A 322 -26.11 10.16 -5.20
C THR A 322 -24.95 10.22 -6.19
N ASP A 323 -25.16 10.79 -7.37
CA ASP A 323 -24.12 10.97 -8.39
C ASP A 323 -22.94 11.78 -7.83
N GLY A 324 -23.23 12.86 -7.10
CA GLY A 324 -22.26 13.64 -6.31
C GLY A 324 -21.73 12.95 -5.05
N GLY A 325 -21.67 11.61 -5.03
CA GLY A 325 -21.03 10.79 -3.99
C GLY A 325 -21.71 10.76 -2.61
N GLY A 326 -22.77 11.54 -2.41
CA GLY A 326 -23.43 11.77 -1.12
C GLY A 326 -24.19 10.56 -0.56
N THR A 327 -25.01 10.80 0.47
CA THR A 327 -26.06 9.86 0.91
C THR A 327 -27.38 10.36 0.34
N PRO A 328 -28.19 9.55 -0.35
CA PRO A 328 -29.49 10.00 -0.85
C PRO A 328 -30.43 10.45 0.27
N SER A 329 -31.27 11.45 -0.03
CA SER A 329 -32.31 12.01 0.85
C SER A 329 -33.15 10.92 1.52
N TYR A 330 -33.65 9.98 0.72
CA TYR A 330 -34.52 8.88 1.16
C TYR A 330 -33.86 7.87 2.11
N VAL A 331 -32.52 7.84 2.26
CA VAL A 331 -31.87 6.89 3.17
C VAL A 331 -32.10 7.25 4.63
N GLY A 332 -32.23 8.54 4.98
CA GLY A 332 -32.53 8.97 6.35
C GLY A 332 -33.82 8.35 6.91
N PRO A 333 -34.97 8.53 6.23
CA PRO A 333 -36.23 7.86 6.58
C PRO A 333 -36.15 6.33 6.65
N VAL A 334 -35.29 5.67 5.87
CA VAL A 334 -35.10 4.21 5.98
C VAL A 334 -34.37 3.84 7.28
N VAL A 335 -33.35 4.60 7.70
CA VAL A 335 -32.62 4.37 8.97
C VAL A 335 -33.55 4.46 10.18
N GLU A 336 -34.45 5.44 10.16
CA GLU A 336 -35.52 5.57 11.14
C GLU A 336 -36.48 4.36 11.09
N ALA A 337 -37.04 4.05 9.91
CA ALA A 337 -38.05 3.01 9.74
C ALA A 337 -37.56 1.57 10.03
N VAL A 338 -36.26 1.28 9.90
CA VAL A 338 -35.69 -0.02 10.35
C VAL A 338 -35.30 -0.04 11.84
N GLY A 339 -35.59 1.03 12.58
CA GLY A 339 -35.36 1.14 14.02
C GLY A 339 -33.89 1.35 14.41
N CYS A 340 -33.10 2.05 13.58
CA CYS A 340 -31.73 2.44 13.92
C CYS A 340 -31.61 3.84 14.58
N GLY A 341 -32.72 4.57 14.68
CA GLY A 341 -32.83 5.91 15.27
C GLY A 341 -32.86 7.04 14.23
N PHE A 342 -33.19 8.26 14.67
CA PHE A 342 -33.36 9.42 13.80
C PHE A 342 -32.08 10.30 13.80
N PRO A 343 -31.36 10.47 12.68
CA PRO A 343 -30.16 11.31 12.64
C PRO A 343 -30.52 12.80 12.71
N ALA A 344 -30.04 13.54 13.73
CA ALA A 344 -30.36 14.97 13.89
C ALA A 344 -29.82 15.87 12.76
N THR A 345 -28.76 15.44 12.05
CA THR A 345 -28.19 16.20 10.93
C THR A 345 -27.74 15.28 9.80
N ALA A 346 -27.59 15.85 8.61
CA ALA A 346 -26.96 15.18 7.46
C ALA A 346 -25.49 14.76 7.74
N GLU A 347 -24.82 15.33 8.73
CA GLU A 347 -23.48 14.90 9.16
C GLU A 347 -23.50 13.67 10.04
N VAL A 348 -24.46 13.59 10.97
CA VAL A 348 -24.73 12.36 11.73
C VAL A 348 -25.07 11.22 10.76
N LEU A 349 -25.98 11.46 9.81
CA LEU A 349 -26.34 10.46 8.79
C LEU A 349 -25.13 10.03 7.95
N ARG A 350 -24.33 10.98 7.44
CA ARG A 350 -23.11 10.67 6.66
C ARG A 350 -22.12 9.82 7.46
N HIS A 351 -21.87 10.16 8.74
CA HIS A 351 -20.93 9.41 9.59
C HIS A 351 -21.47 8.03 9.99
N TRP A 352 -22.78 7.91 10.27
CA TRP A 352 -23.45 6.64 10.55
C TRP A 352 -23.43 5.71 9.33
N CYS A 353 -23.84 6.20 8.16
CA CYS A 353 -23.78 5.46 6.91
C CYS A 353 -22.34 5.04 6.58
N ARG A 354 -21.32 5.87 6.86
CA ARG A 354 -19.92 5.46 6.70
C ARG A 354 -19.55 4.25 7.55
N ARG A 355 -20.00 4.19 8.81
CA ARG A 355 -19.80 3.02 9.67
C ARG A 355 -20.50 1.78 9.11
N GLU A 356 -21.70 1.89 8.58
CA GLU A 356 -22.41 0.75 7.98
C GLU A 356 -21.83 0.30 6.63
N ILE A 357 -21.31 1.22 5.81
CA ILE A 357 -20.50 0.90 4.62
C ILE A 357 -19.28 0.07 5.03
N ASP A 358 -18.48 0.54 6.00
CA ASP A 358 -17.28 -0.18 6.46
C ASP A 358 -17.63 -1.53 7.12
N ARG A 359 -18.83 -1.69 7.70
CA ARG A 359 -19.37 -2.97 8.21
C ARG A 359 -19.80 -3.91 7.08
N ALA A 360 -20.50 -3.43 6.06
CA ALA A 360 -20.89 -4.22 4.89
C ALA A 360 -19.64 -4.71 4.13
N PHE A 361 -18.68 -3.83 3.94
CA PHE A 361 -17.35 -4.11 3.38
C PHE A 361 -16.45 -4.98 4.27
N ALA A 362 -16.85 -5.31 5.50
CA ALA A 362 -16.20 -6.30 6.34
C ALA A 362 -16.88 -7.67 6.20
N VAL A 363 -18.22 -7.72 6.32
CA VAL A 363 -19.00 -8.96 6.29
C VAL A 363 -19.02 -9.62 4.90
N TYR A 364 -19.26 -8.85 3.84
CA TYR A 364 -19.46 -9.38 2.48
C TYR A 364 -18.21 -9.29 1.59
N GLY A 365 -17.16 -8.58 2.04
CA GLY A 365 -15.88 -8.52 1.33
C GLY A 365 -15.15 -9.86 1.34
N THR A 366 -14.29 -10.11 0.34
CA THR A 366 -13.44 -11.32 0.28
C THR A 366 -11.99 -10.99 0.66
N PRO A 367 -11.38 -11.65 1.66
CA PRO A 367 -12.01 -12.56 2.63
C PRO A 367 -12.91 -11.81 3.65
N PRO A 368 -13.95 -12.47 4.18
CA PRO A 368 -14.80 -11.89 5.22
C PRO A 368 -14.03 -11.53 6.49
N ARG A 369 -14.49 -10.49 7.19
CA ARG A 369 -13.89 -9.96 8.42
C ARG A 369 -14.97 -9.58 9.43
N ILE A 370 -14.61 -9.63 10.71
CA ILE A 370 -15.48 -9.19 11.81
C ILE A 370 -15.79 -7.69 11.60
N PRO A 371 -17.08 -7.29 11.51
CA PRO A 371 -17.45 -5.89 11.36
C PRO A 371 -17.21 -5.10 12.66
N LEU A 372 -16.85 -3.82 12.53
CA LEU A 372 -16.83 -2.90 13.67
C LEU A 372 -18.25 -2.78 14.29
N PRO A 373 -18.39 -2.44 15.58
CA PRO A 373 -19.68 -2.12 16.18
C PRO A 373 -20.41 -1.01 15.40
N ARG A 374 -21.72 -1.15 15.25
CA ARG A 374 -22.63 -0.09 14.79
C ARG A 374 -22.57 1.09 15.78
N PHE A 375 -22.76 2.31 15.29
CA PHE A 375 -23.07 3.45 16.18
C PHE A 375 -24.56 3.42 16.53
N GLY A 376 -24.88 3.55 17.82
CA GLY A 376 -26.23 3.90 18.22
C GLY A 376 -26.55 5.34 17.81
N ILE A 377 -27.81 5.64 17.58
CA ILE A 377 -28.32 7.01 17.50
C ILE A 377 -29.21 7.20 18.74
N ASN A 378 -28.98 8.24 19.53
CA ASN A 378 -29.77 8.50 20.74
C ASN A 378 -31.08 9.23 20.42
N LYS A 379 -31.89 9.55 21.44
CA LYS A 379 -33.18 10.27 21.28
C LYS A 379 -32.99 11.67 20.67
N ASP A 380 -31.86 12.31 20.97
CA ASP A 380 -31.49 13.64 20.50
C ASP A 380 -30.84 13.60 19.09
N GLY A 381 -30.80 12.41 18.48
CA GLY A 381 -30.29 12.18 17.12
C GLY A 381 -28.78 12.29 16.95
N HIS A 382 -28.00 12.17 18.02
CA HIS A 382 -26.54 12.13 18.02
C HIS A 382 -25.97 10.70 18.08
N LEU A 383 -24.71 10.53 17.66
CA LEU A 383 -24.03 9.23 17.67
C LEU A 383 -23.55 8.82 19.06
N VAL A 384 -23.81 7.56 19.42
CA VAL A 384 -23.30 6.90 20.62
C VAL A 384 -22.46 5.69 20.21
N ALA A 385 -21.38 5.42 20.95
CA ALA A 385 -20.63 4.17 20.79
C ALA A 385 -21.56 2.97 21.03
N GLY A 386 -21.56 2.00 20.12
CA GLY A 386 -22.47 0.85 20.20
C GLY A 386 -22.25 0.04 21.47
N ASP A 387 -23.32 -0.11 22.25
CA ASP A 387 -23.28 -0.73 23.58
C ASP A 387 -22.90 -2.21 23.50
N VAL A 388 -21.80 -2.57 24.17
CA VAL A 388 -21.35 -3.96 24.26
C VAL A 388 -22.02 -4.60 25.47
N ARG A 389 -23.25 -5.08 25.26
CA ARG A 389 -23.77 -6.17 26.09
C ARG A 389 -22.87 -7.39 25.90
N SER A 390 -21.87 -7.50 26.77
CA SER A 390 -21.06 -8.71 26.93
C SER A 390 -21.99 -9.92 27.01
N PRO A 391 -21.73 -11.01 26.27
CA PRO A 391 -22.37 -12.28 26.55
C PRO A 391 -22.14 -12.57 28.03
N GLN A 392 -23.22 -12.79 28.80
CA GLN A 392 -23.07 -13.18 30.20
C GLN A 392 -22.19 -14.44 30.27
N PRO A 393 -21.32 -14.56 31.31
CA PRO A 393 -20.51 -15.74 31.47
C PRO A 393 -21.46 -16.95 31.58
N ARG A 394 -21.48 -17.79 30.53
CA ARG A 394 -22.08 -19.12 30.65
C ARG A 394 -21.32 -19.81 31.77
N VAL A 395 -22.03 -20.13 32.85
CA VAL A 395 -21.51 -20.95 33.94
C VAL A 395 -21.24 -22.33 33.35
N ILE A 396 -20.01 -22.53 32.88
CA ILE A 396 -19.48 -23.85 32.57
C ILE A 396 -19.30 -24.51 33.93
N LEU A 397 -20.21 -25.43 34.25
CA LEU A 397 -20.08 -26.28 35.42
C LEU A 397 -18.71 -26.95 35.39
N HIS A 398 -17.94 -26.76 36.45
CA HIS A 398 -16.69 -27.51 36.64
C HIS A 398 -17.04 -28.99 36.74
N ARG A 399 -16.75 -29.76 35.69
CA ARG A 399 -16.54 -31.19 35.79
C ARG A 399 -15.03 -31.43 35.88
N GLU A 400 -14.58 -31.84 37.04
CA GLU A 400 -13.17 -31.98 37.36
C GLU A 400 -12.51 -33.06 36.50
N SER A 401 -11.38 -32.75 35.86
CA SER A 401 -10.56 -33.71 35.10
C SER A 401 -9.17 -33.13 34.81
N GLY A 402 -8.12 -33.72 35.42
CA GLY A 402 -6.73 -33.70 34.92
C GLY A 402 -6.03 -32.33 34.78
N ALA A 403 -5.15 -32.01 35.73
CA ALA A 403 -4.30 -30.82 35.63
C ALA A 403 -3.24 -30.92 34.53
N PHE A 404 -3.20 -29.93 33.62
CA PHE A 404 -2.00 -29.51 32.91
C PHE A 404 -2.01 -27.99 32.73
N GLY A 405 -1.16 -27.29 33.49
CA GLY A 405 -1.06 -25.84 33.43
C GLY A 405 -0.56 -25.34 32.08
N ARG A 406 -1.29 -24.39 31.48
CA ARG A 406 -0.81 -23.55 30.39
C ARG A 406 -0.97 -22.10 30.82
N ASP A 407 0.15 -21.41 31.05
CA ASP A 407 0.16 -19.97 31.31
C ASP A 407 -0.57 -19.24 30.17
N ASP A 408 -1.37 -18.22 30.50
CA ASP A 408 -1.90 -17.31 29.49
C ASP A 408 -0.72 -16.58 28.79
N PRO A 409 -0.54 -16.74 27.46
CA PRO A 409 0.52 -16.04 26.72
C PRO A 409 0.42 -14.51 26.80
N GLN A 410 -0.72 -13.95 27.21
CA GLN A 410 -0.88 -12.52 27.49
C GLN A 410 -0.41 -12.16 28.91
N GLU A 411 -0.78 -12.92 29.94
CA GLU A 411 -0.30 -12.71 31.31
C GLU A 411 1.23 -12.83 31.42
N GLY A 412 1.84 -13.84 30.80
CA GLY A 412 3.30 -13.99 30.74
C GLY A 412 4.01 -12.77 30.13
N ARG A 413 3.41 -12.13 29.12
CA ARG A 413 3.91 -10.87 28.52
C ARG A 413 3.75 -9.67 29.44
N LEU A 414 2.66 -9.58 30.19
CA LEU A 414 2.47 -8.52 31.20
C LEU A 414 3.46 -8.68 32.36
N ARG A 415 3.75 -9.92 32.80
CA ARG A 415 4.80 -10.23 33.77
C ARG A 415 6.17 -9.79 33.25
N LYS A 416 6.51 -10.15 32.00
CA LYS A 416 7.78 -9.75 31.37
C LYS A 416 7.91 -8.23 31.19
N ALA A 417 6.83 -7.53 30.83
CA ALA A 417 6.82 -6.07 30.75
C ALA A 417 7.05 -5.38 32.11
N LYS A 418 6.49 -5.93 33.20
CA LYS A 418 6.72 -5.44 34.57
C LYS A 418 8.17 -5.67 35.01
N GLU A 419 8.74 -6.83 34.69
CA GLU A 419 10.15 -7.20 34.97
C GLU A 419 11.13 -6.25 34.26
N VAL A 420 11.03 -6.11 32.93
CA VAL A 420 11.94 -5.25 32.14
C VAL A 420 11.87 -3.78 32.58
N ARG A 421 10.68 -3.28 32.96
CA ARG A 421 10.54 -1.95 33.57
C ARG A 421 11.31 -1.84 34.90
N GLY A 422 11.25 -2.87 35.74
CA GLY A 422 12.00 -2.94 37.00
C GLY A 422 13.52 -2.95 36.77
N GLU A 423 13.99 -3.69 35.77
CA GLU A 423 15.40 -3.75 35.41
C GLU A 423 15.92 -2.46 34.76
N LEU A 424 15.12 -1.77 33.94
CA LEU A 424 15.46 -0.42 33.47
C LEU A 424 15.68 0.54 34.66
N ALA A 425 14.75 0.56 35.62
CA ALA A 425 14.84 1.41 36.80
C ALA A 425 16.03 1.06 37.71
N ARG A 426 16.34 -0.24 37.87
CA ARG A 426 17.53 -0.71 38.60
C ARG A 426 18.83 -0.33 37.89
N ALA A 427 18.99 -0.70 36.62
CA ALA A 427 20.20 -0.40 35.85
C ALA A 427 20.47 1.11 35.73
N ARG A 428 19.42 1.95 35.76
CA ARG A 428 19.52 3.42 35.82
C ARG A 428 20.02 3.92 37.18
N LYS A 429 19.55 3.37 38.29
CA LYS A 429 20.06 3.67 39.65
C LYS A 429 21.51 3.21 39.83
N ASP A 430 21.83 2.01 39.38
CA ASP A 430 23.19 1.42 39.37
C ASP A 430 24.17 2.15 38.43
N LYS A 431 23.67 3.07 37.58
CA LYS A 431 24.42 3.74 36.50
C LYS A 431 25.06 2.75 35.50
N ALA A 432 24.48 1.55 35.39
CA ALA A 432 25.05 0.43 34.65
C ALA A 432 24.75 0.52 33.15
N VAL A 433 25.37 1.50 32.46
CA VAL A 433 25.17 1.87 31.04
C VAL A 433 24.93 0.67 30.11
N ARG A 434 25.78 -0.37 30.18
CA ARG A 434 25.65 -1.58 29.32
C ARG A 434 24.39 -2.41 29.62
N ARG A 435 24.02 -2.57 30.91
CA ARG A 435 22.78 -3.24 31.31
C ARG A 435 21.55 -2.42 30.90
N LEU A 436 21.59 -1.11 31.11
CA LEU A 436 20.51 -0.19 30.76
C LEU A 436 20.22 -0.18 29.24
N ALA A 437 21.26 -0.23 28.41
CA ALA A 437 21.12 -0.37 26.95
C ALA A 437 20.52 -1.72 26.52
N ALA A 438 20.86 -2.82 27.20
CA ALA A 438 20.29 -4.13 26.93
C ALA A 438 18.79 -4.18 27.28
N PHE A 439 18.40 -3.71 28.47
CA PHE A 439 16.99 -3.67 28.89
C PHE A 439 16.13 -2.69 28.06
N LEU A 440 16.73 -1.64 27.48
CA LEU A 440 16.03 -0.78 26.51
C LEU A 440 15.65 -1.55 25.24
N LYS A 441 16.55 -2.38 24.72
CA LYS A 441 16.27 -3.26 23.56
C LYS A 441 15.20 -4.30 23.90
N GLU A 442 15.30 -4.94 25.07
CA GLU A 442 14.31 -5.92 25.53
C GLU A 442 12.91 -5.28 25.69
N ALA A 443 12.84 -4.03 26.14
CA ALA A 443 11.59 -3.27 26.19
C ALA A 443 11.04 -2.93 24.79
N GLU A 444 11.89 -2.64 23.81
CA GLU A 444 11.50 -2.45 22.40
C GLU A 444 10.93 -3.74 21.78
N GLU A 445 11.41 -4.91 22.19
CA GLU A 445 10.91 -6.22 21.74
C GLU A 445 9.56 -6.59 22.39
N VAL A 446 9.30 -6.20 23.64
CA VAL A 446 8.03 -6.46 24.34
C VAL A 446 6.92 -5.46 23.96
N LEU A 447 7.26 -4.19 23.68
CA LEU A 447 6.30 -3.10 23.42
C LEU A 447 5.22 -3.38 22.35
N PRO A 448 5.50 -4.02 21.20
CA PRO A 448 4.50 -4.30 20.16
C PRO A 448 3.39 -5.28 20.59
N HIS A 449 3.60 -5.99 21.70
CA HIS A 449 2.70 -7.04 22.19
C HIS A 449 1.82 -6.60 23.37
N LEU A 450 1.84 -5.30 23.70
CA LEU A 450 1.06 -4.69 24.79
C LEU A 450 0.05 -3.68 24.24
N SER A 451 -1.12 -3.59 24.87
CA SER A 451 -2.09 -2.54 24.57
C SER A 451 -1.55 -1.13 24.92
N ARG A 452 -2.23 -0.08 24.42
CA ARG A 452 -1.88 1.32 24.74
C ARG A 452 -1.98 1.61 26.25
N ALA A 453 -2.91 0.97 26.95
CA ALA A 453 -3.03 1.06 28.41
C ALA A 453 -1.92 0.27 29.12
N GLN A 454 -1.64 -0.96 28.70
CA GLN A 454 -0.64 -1.84 29.31
C GLN A 454 0.81 -1.34 29.12
N SER A 455 1.11 -0.67 28.01
CA SER A 455 2.46 -0.19 27.70
C SER A 455 2.84 1.17 28.31
N GLY A 456 1.89 1.91 28.90
CA GLY A 456 2.11 3.29 29.38
C GLY A 456 3.32 3.45 30.30
N SER A 457 3.36 2.69 31.40
CA SER A 457 4.46 2.78 32.38
C SER A 457 5.80 2.25 31.88
N LEU A 458 5.82 1.34 30.89
CA LEU A 458 7.06 0.88 30.26
C LEU A 458 7.64 1.96 29.35
N ARG A 459 6.78 2.62 28.55
CA ARG A 459 7.20 3.75 27.69
C ARG A 459 7.77 4.91 28.50
N ALA A 460 7.19 5.22 29.66
CA ALA A 460 7.68 6.25 30.57
C ALA A 460 9.12 5.96 31.06
N GLU A 461 9.36 4.78 31.63
CA GLU A 461 10.70 4.38 32.10
C GLU A 461 11.72 4.32 30.95
N MET A 462 11.33 3.88 29.75
CA MET A 462 12.20 3.94 28.57
C MET A 462 12.58 5.36 28.15
N ILE A 463 11.70 6.35 28.35
CA ILE A 463 11.99 7.77 28.10
C ILE A 463 12.97 8.30 29.15
N GLU A 464 12.76 7.99 30.43
CA GLU A 464 13.70 8.35 31.51
C GLU A 464 15.08 7.73 31.29
N ALA A 465 15.14 6.43 30.97
CA ALA A 465 16.39 5.72 30.68
C ALA A 465 17.15 6.29 29.48
N ARG A 466 16.47 6.59 28.36
CA ARG A 466 17.09 7.22 27.18
C ARG A 466 17.49 8.68 27.40
N THR A 467 16.86 9.39 28.33
CA THR A 467 17.25 10.75 28.71
C THR A 467 18.45 10.72 29.64
N TRP A 468 18.46 9.82 30.64
CA TRP A 468 19.60 9.61 31.53
C TRP A 468 20.86 9.14 30.78
N LEU A 469 20.73 8.22 29.81
CA LEU A 469 21.87 7.80 28.98
C LEU A 469 22.48 8.98 28.20
N ARG A 470 21.65 9.89 27.68
CA ARG A 470 22.12 11.06 26.92
C ARG A 470 22.84 12.06 27.82
N SER A 471 22.31 12.38 29.00
CA SER A 471 23.03 13.27 29.94
C SER A 471 24.32 12.62 30.44
N HIS A 472 24.29 11.34 30.82
CA HIS A 472 25.46 10.66 31.37
C HIS A 472 26.61 10.56 30.36
N LEU A 473 26.33 10.25 29.09
CA LEU A 473 27.34 10.26 28.03
C LEU A 473 27.93 11.67 27.80
N THR A 474 27.12 12.73 27.86
CA THR A 474 27.66 14.09 27.77
C THR A 474 28.52 14.48 28.98
N ASP A 475 28.25 13.95 30.17
CA ASP A 475 29.04 14.20 31.36
C ASP A 475 30.35 13.38 31.40
N GLU A 476 30.36 12.14 30.89
CA GLU A 476 31.61 11.38 30.72
C GLU A 476 32.54 12.07 29.71
N VAL A 477 32.01 12.55 28.57
CA VAL A 477 32.79 13.31 27.58
C VAL A 477 33.37 14.60 28.18
N LYS A 478 32.59 15.35 28.98
CA LYS A 478 33.10 16.53 29.70
C LYS A 478 34.18 16.17 30.72
N ARG A 479 34.02 15.07 31.46
CA ARG A 479 35.03 14.59 32.45
C ARG A 479 36.33 14.14 31.77
N ALA A 480 36.25 13.52 30.60
CA ALA A 480 37.41 13.13 29.80
C ALA A 480 38.21 14.34 29.26
N GLY A 481 37.56 15.50 29.09
CA GLY A 481 38.19 16.75 28.66
C GLY A 481 38.83 17.60 29.78
N GLY A 482 38.77 17.17 31.04
CA GLY A 482 39.31 17.94 32.17
C GLY A 482 40.86 17.97 32.23
N PRO A 483 41.49 19.10 32.60
CA PRO A 483 42.95 19.23 32.59
C PRO A 483 43.61 18.35 33.66
N ARG A 484 44.45 17.40 33.23
CA ARG A 484 45.26 16.56 34.11
C ARG A 484 46.24 17.41 34.94
N ARG A 485 45.97 17.58 36.24
CA ARG A 485 46.93 18.12 37.21
C ARG A 485 48.23 17.32 37.16
N ARG A 486 49.36 17.97 36.85
CA ARG A 486 50.70 17.37 36.88
C ARG A 486 51.04 16.92 38.32
N ARG A 487 51.09 15.61 38.57
CA ARG A 487 51.93 15.08 39.67
C ARG A 487 53.39 15.13 39.19
N LYS A 488 54.25 15.85 39.93
CA LYS A 488 55.71 15.67 39.80
C LYS A 488 56.03 14.22 40.20
N VAL A 489 56.80 13.52 39.38
CA VAL A 489 57.54 12.32 39.78
C VAL A 489 59.01 12.63 39.53
N VAL A 490 59.86 12.29 40.50
CA VAL A 490 61.28 12.66 40.50
C VAL A 490 62.07 11.74 39.57
N THR A 491 63.06 12.30 38.88
CA THR A 491 64.02 11.57 38.06
C THR A 491 64.93 10.68 38.93
N SER A 492 65.05 9.40 38.58
CA SER A 492 66.24 8.62 38.90
C SER A 492 66.85 8.05 37.61
N THR A 493 68.18 8.07 37.54
CA THR A 493 68.95 7.80 36.32
C THR A 493 69.55 6.40 36.39
N ARG A 494 69.52 5.63 35.30
CA ARG A 494 70.63 4.71 34.99
C ARG A 494 70.77 4.45 33.49
N GLN A 495 72.02 4.34 33.06
CA GLN A 495 72.44 4.20 31.67
C GLN A 495 72.85 2.76 31.37
N SER A 496 72.56 2.24 30.17
CA SER A 496 73.41 1.35 29.35
C SER A 496 72.60 0.79 28.16
N GLY A 497 73.13 0.68 26.93
CA GLY A 497 74.36 1.28 26.37
C GLY A 497 74.83 0.58 25.08
N LYS A 498 75.35 1.34 24.10
CA LYS A 498 75.95 0.90 22.80
C LYS A 498 74.94 0.27 21.79
N ALA A 499 75.12 0.25 20.46
CA ALA A 499 75.85 1.05 19.44
C ALA A 499 75.30 0.62 18.03
N ARG A 500 75.85 0.82 16.80
CA ARG A 500 77.12 1.38 16.25
C ARG A 500 76.98 1.63 14.71
N LYS A 501 77.27 2.84 14.19
CA LYS A 501 77.59 3.17 12.75
C LYS A 501 76.47 2.96 11.67
N ALA A 502 76.52 3.49 10.43
CA ALA A 502 77.18 4.68 9.83
C ALA A 502 76.69 4.95 8.37
N GLY A 503 76.98 6.14 7.80
CA GLY A 503 76.68 6.54 6.39
C GLY A 503 75.30 7.21 6.23
N GLY A 504 75.02 8.15 5.31
CA GLY A 504 75.80 8.72 4.18
C GLY A 504 75.18 8.33 2.82
N ALA A 505 74.95 9.20 1.82
CA ALA A 505 75.14 10.65 1.72
C ALA A 505 74.23 11.28 0.61
N LYS A 506 74.43 12.57 0.31
CA LYS A 506 73.77 13.45 -0.68
C LYS A 506 73.29 12.80 -2.00
N GLY A 507 72.14 13.28 -2.52
CA GLY A 507 71.79 13.18 -3.95
C GLY A 507 70.30 13.44 -4.20
N GLY A 508 69.95 14.39 -5.08
CA GLY A 508 68.54 14.70 -5.38
C GLY A 508 68.30 15.01 -6.85
N LYS A 509 67.05 14.90 -7.30
CA LYS A 509 66.60 15.52 -8.57
C LYS A 509 65.10 15.81 -8.55
N LYS A 510 64.75 17.02 -9.02
CA LYS A 510 63.38 17.51 -9.18
C LYS A 510 62.79 16.98 -10.50
N ARG A 511 61.54 16.51 -10.49
CA ARG A 511 60.70 16.38 -11.70
C ARG A 511 59.24 16.68 -11.37
N GLU A 512 58.74 17.79 -11.92
CA GLU A 512 57.32 18.14 -11.96
C GLU A 512 56.84 17.99 -13.40
N THR A 513 55.66 17.39 -13.60
CA THR A 513 54.91 17.34 -14.88
C THR A 513 53.43 17.03 -14.56
N PRO A 514 52.44 17.37 -15.41
CA PRO A 514 51.70 18.60 -15.11
C PRO A 514 50.16 18.51 -15.22
N ALA A 515 49.53 19.66 -14.99
CA ALA A 515 48.20 20.08 -15.45
C ALA A 515 46.93 19.50 -14.78
N PRO A 516 45.97 20.41 -14.52
CA PRO A 516 44.57 20.17 -14.83
C PRO A 516 44.02 21.28 -15.75
N GLY A 517 43.66 20.94 -17.00
CA GLY A 517 42.98 21.87 -17.91
C GLY A 517 41.49 21.99 -17.58
N THR A 518 40.93 23.20 -17.59
CA THR A 518 39.49 23.41 -17.34
C THR A 518 38.81 24.35 -18.35
N ARG A 519 37.66 23.86 -18.86
CA ARG A 519 36.59 24.55 -19.60
C ARG A 519 36.85 25.04 -21.04
N PRO A 520 35.97 24.70 -22.00
CA PRO A 520 35.89 25.38 -23.30
C PRO A 520 35.11 26.69 -23.20
N ARG A 521 35.22 27.56 -24.20
CA ARG A 521 34.42 28.78 -24.36
C ARG A 521 33.88 28.88 -25.80
N ARG A 522 32.59 29.19 -25.91
CA ARG A 522 31.82 29.69 -27.08
C ARG A 522 32.44 29.54 -28.49
N GLY A 523 31.77 28.78 -29.35
CA GLY A 523 31.83 29.00 -30.80
C GLY A 523 30.84 30.08 -31.24
N THR A 524 31.18 30.82 -32.30
CA THR A 524 30.35 31.81 -33.00
C THR A 524 30.77 31.86 -34.47
N GLY A 525 29.81 32.01 -35.38
CA GLY A 525 30.00 31.81 -36.83
C GLY A 525 29.82 30.34 -37.24
N GLY A 526 29.36 30.04 -38.45
CA GLY A 526 29.00 30.94 -39.56
C GLY A 526 29.44 30.34 -40.89
N GLY A 527 28.48 30.06 -41.79
CA GLY A 527 28.64 29.20 -42.95
C GLY A 527 27.55 28.14 -42.94
#